data_AF-A0A935KVZ9-F1
#
_entry.id   AF-A0A935KVZ9-F1
#
_cell.length_a   1.000
_cell.length_b   1.000
_cell.length_c   1.000
_cell.angle_alpha   90.00
_cell.angle_beta   90.00
_cell.angle_gamma   90.00
#
_symmetry.space_group_name_H-M   'P 1'
#
loop_
_entity.id
_entity.type
_entity.pdbx_description
1 polymer ?
#
loop_
_entity_poly.entity_id
_entity_poly.type
_entity_poly.pdbx_seq_one_letter_code
_entity_poly.pdbx_strand_id
1 'polypeptide(L)' 'MKSEVDRYIAWPGQALAYKTGEMKIKELRKKSEEALGSKFDIKEFHDTMLKNGALPLPLLEVEINRWIQTKLGS' A
#
# COMPACT_ATOMS: atom_id res chain seq x y z
N MET A 1 9.91 25.32 -5.98
CA MET A 1 10.14 24.40 -4.85
C MET A 1 9.17 24.73 -3.72
N LYS A 2 7.89 24.37 -3.88
CA LYS A 2 6.80 24.57 -2.91
C LYS A 2 5.62 23.65 -3.29
N SER A 3 5.77 22.34 -3.12
CA SER A 3 4.67 21.41 -3.48
C SER A 3 4.66 20.10 -2.69
N GLU A 4 5.38 20.03 -1.56
CA GLU A 4 5.39 18.81 -0.73
C GLU A 4 4.62 18.99 0.59
N VAL A 5 4.34 20.24 1.00
CA VAL A 5 3.68 20.52 2.29
C VAL A 5 2.17 20.79 2.13
N ASP A 6 1.73 21.34 1.00
CA ASP A 6 0.30 21.68 0.78
C ASP A 6 -0.61 20.44 0.62
N ARG A 7 -0.05 19.24 0.39
CA ARG A 7 -0.83 17.99 0.33
C ARG A 7 -1.28 17.47 1.69
N TYR A 8 -0.76 18.00 2.79
CA TYR A 8 -1.10 17.55 4.14
C TYR A 8 -2.26 18.33 4.78
N ILE A 9 -2.66 19.51 4.25
CA ILE A 9 -3.52 20.45 4.99
C ILE A 9 -5.01 20.37 4.59
N ALA A 10 -5.36 19.76 3.46
CA ALA A 10 -6.69 19.86 2.88
C ALA A 10 -7.56 18.60 3.03
N TRP A 11 -7.77 18.06 4.25
CA TRP A 11 -9.02 17.35 4.55
C TRP A 11 -9.22 17.16 6.06
N PRO A 12 -10.36 17.56 6.64
CA PRO A 12 -10.71 17.26 8.04
C PRO A 12 -10.86 15.75 8.33
N GLY A 13 -10.64 14.89 7.33
CA GLY A 13 -10.55 13.43 7.45
C GLY A 13 -9.12 12.89 7.54
N GLN A 14 -8.07 13.72 7.66
CA GLN A 14 -6.69 13.26 7.59
C GLN A 14 -6.32 12.26 8.70
N ALA A 15 -6.75 12.48 9.96
CA ALA A 15 -6.51 11.51 11.04
C ALA A 15 -7.26 10.18 10.81
N LEU A 16 -8.47 10.24 10.26
CA LEU A 16 -9.23 9.06 9.86
C LEU A 16 -8.55 8.36 8.68
N ALA A 17 -8.12 9.10 7.66
CA ALA A 17 -7.41 8.57 6.49
C ALA A 17 -6.06 7.97 6.87
N TYR A 18 -5.37 8.52 7.88
CA TYR A 18 -4.16 7.90 8.44
C TYR A 18 -4.47 6.59 9.13
N LYS A 19 -5.47 6.56 10.02
CA LYS A 19 -5.81 5.34 10.76
C LYS A 19 -6.44 4.27 9.87
N THR A 20 -7.29 4.66 8.94
CA THR A 20 -7.88 3.81 7.89
C THR A 20 -6.83 3.36 6.89
N GLY A 21 -5.88 4.23 6.52
CA GLY A 21 -4.76 3.88 5.64
C GLY A 21 -3.79 2.91 6.30
N GLU A 22 -3.42 3.16 7.55
CA GLU A 22 -2.61 2.25 8.36
C GLU A 22 -3.30 0.89 8.51
N MET A 23 -4.60 0.87 8.84
CA MET A 23 -5.38 -0.36 8.94
C MET A 23 -5.39 -1.11 7.61
N LYS A 24 -5.63 -0.41 6.50
CA LYS A 24 -5.63 -1.02 5.17
C LYS A 24 -4.28 -1.57 4.76
N ILE A 25 -3.18 -0.87 5.07
CA ILE A 25 -1.81 -1.36 4.81
C ILE A 25 -1.54 -2.64 5.62
N LYS A 26 -1.96 -2.68 6.89
CA LYS A 26 -1.84 -3.89 7.73
C LYS A 26 -2.65 -5.06 7.17
N GLU A 27 -3.88 -4.80 6.71
CA GLU A 27 -4.71 -5.81 6.03
C GLU A 27 -4.06 -6.33 4.75
N LEU A 28 -3.55 -5.44 3.89
CA LEU A 28 -2.87 -5.81 2.65
C LEU A 28 -1.60 -6.63 2.90
N ARG A 29 -0.84 -6.27 3.95
CA ARG A 29 0.32 -7.03 4.37
C ARG A 29 -0.09 -8.43 4.82
N LYS A 30 -1.05 -8.55 5.73
CA LYS A 30 -1.54 -9.85 6.22
C LYS A 30 -2.05 -10.72 5.07
N LYS A 31 -2.83 -10.14 4.15
CA LYS A 31 -3.30 -10.82 2.93
C LYS A 31 -2.14 -11.32 2.06
N SER A 32 -1.09 -10.52 1.92
CA SER A 32 0.10 -10.88 1.14
C SER A 32 0.88 -12.01 1.80
N GLU A 33 1.07 -11.95 3.13
CA GLU A 33 1.70 -12.99 3.93
C GLU A 33 0.92 -14.32 3.84
N GLU A 34 -0.41 -14.27 3.94
CA GLU A 34 -1.28 -15.45 3.82
C GLU A 34 -1.30 -16.03 2.40
N ALA A 35 -1.36 -15.17 1.38
CA ALA A 35 -1.43 -15.63 -0.01
C ALA A 35 -0.10 -16.19 -0.53
N LEU A 36 1.02 -15.56 -0.18
CA LEU A 36 2.34 -15.92 -0.70
C LEU A 36 3.10 -16.91 0.19
N GLY A 37 2.79 -16.98 1.48
CA GLY A 37 3.45 -17.89 2.41
C GLY A 37 4.97 -17.75 2.37
N SER A 38 5.68 -18.82 2.00
CA SER A 38 7.14 -18.82 1.86
C SER A 38 7.68 -17.96 0.71
N LYS A 39 6.84 -17.59 -0.26
CA LYS A 39 7.17 -16.66 -1.35
C LYS A 39 7.03 -15.18 -0.95
N PHE A 40 6.55 -14.89 0.27
CA PHE A 40 6.39 -13.51 0.74
C PHE A 40 7.76 -12.88 1.05
N ASP A 41 8.02 -11.72 0.45
CA ASP A 41 9.16 -10.86 0.81
C ASP A 41 8.66 -9.47 1.23
N ILE A 42 8.99 -9.09 2.46
CA ILE A 42 8.63 -7.79 3.03
C ILE A 42 9.30 -6.61 2.31
N LYS A 43 10.49 -6.81 1.73
CA LYS A 43 11.18 -5.78 0.94
C LYS A 43 10.43 -5.51 -0.34
N GLU A 44 10.07 -6.57 -1.08
CA GLU A 44 9.29 -6.43 -2.32
C GLU A 44 7.89 -5.87 -2.07
N PHE A 45 7.28 -6.21 -0.93
CA PHE A 45 6.03 -5.61 -0.51
C PHE A 45 6.16 -4.09 -0.35
N HIS A 46 7.16 -3.61 0.40
CA HIS A 46 7.41 -2.18 0.57
C HIS A 46 7.82 -1.50 -0.74
N ASP A 47 8.63 -2.15 -1.56
CA ASP A 47 9.00 -1.63 -2.87
C ASP A 47 7.76 -1.46 -3.75
N THR A 48 6.86 -2.44 -3.78
CA THR A 48 5.58 -2.37 -4.52
C THR A 48 4.70 -1.23 -4.00
N MET A 49 4.67 -1.01 -2.68
CA MET A 49 3.94 0.11 -2.09
C MET A 49 4.53 1.48 -2.46
N LEU A 50 5.86 1.59 -2.53
CA LEU A 50 6.56 2.86 -2.77
C LEU A 50 6.78 3.16 -4.25
N LYS A 51 6.75 2.14 -5.13
CA LYS A 51 7.06 2.26 -6.57
C LYS A 51 6.22 3.31 -7.29
N ASN A 52 4.97 3.48 -6.86
CA ASN A 52 4.00 4.38 -7.49
C ASN A 52 3.82 5.71 -6.73
N GLY A 53 4.62 5.97 -5.69
CA GLY A 53 4.51 7.19 -4.88
C GLY A 53 3.20 7.27 -4.09
N ALA A 54 2.74 8.49 -3.78
CA ALA A 54 1.51 8.72 -3.02
C ALA A 54 0.25 8.38 -3.84
N LEU A 55 -0.13 7.10 -3.84
CA LEU A 55 -1.37 6.59 -4.44
C LEU A 55 -2.55 6.65 -3.46
N PRO A 56 -3.78 6.83 -3.96
CA PRO A 56 -5.01 6.50 -3.23
C PRO A 56 -5.02 5.02 -2.79
N LEU A 57 -5.54 4.74 -1.59
CA LEU A 57 -5.62 3.38 -1.03
C LEU A 57 -6.26 2.32 -1.96
N PRO A 58 -7.34 2.61 -2.74
CA PRO A 58 -7.91 1.62 -3.65
C PRO A 58 -6.96 1.20 -4.77
N LEU A 59 -6.13 2.12 -5.27
CA LEU A 59 -5.13 1.82 -6.29
C LEU A 59 -3.98 1.01 -5.69
N LEU A 60 -3.55 1.34 -4.47
CA LEU A 60 -2.55 0.56 -3.75
C LEU A 60 -2.99 -0.92 -3.59
N GLU A 61 -4.25 -1.15 -3.24
CA GLU A 61 -4.81 -2.50 -3.14
C GLU A 61 -4.77 -3.26 -4.48
N VAL A 62 -5.11 -2.61 -5.59
CA VAL A 62 -5.05 -3.21 -6.92
C VAL A 62 -3.61 -3.62 -7.26
N GLU A 63 -2.63 -2.75 -6.98
CA GLU A 63 -1.22 -3.02 -7.27
C GLU A 63 -0.66 -4.16 -6.40
N ILE A 64 -0.98 -4.19 -5.10
CA ILE A 64 -0.60 -5.32 -4.22
C ILE A 64 -1.23 -6.63 -4.73
N ASN A 65 -2.51 -6.62 -5.10
CA ASN A 65 -3.16 -7.81 -5.63
C ASN A 65 -2.50 -8.28 -6.94
N ARG A 66 -2.14 -7.36 -7.84
CA ARG A 66 -1.42 -7.69 -9.08
C ARG A 66 -0.04 -8.29 -8.79
N TRP A 67 0.69 -7.74 -7.82
CA TRP A 67 1.98 -8.29 -7.40
C TRP A 67 1.83 -9.71 -6.83
N ILE A 68 0.86 -9.96 -5.96
CA ILE A 68 0.56 -11.30 -5.42
C ILE A 68 0.30 -12.29 -6.57
N GLN A 69 -0.55 -11.92 -7.54
CA GLN A 69 -0.85 -12.78 -8.70
C GLN A 69 0.39 -13.08 -9.54
N THR A 70 1.27 -12.09 -9.72
CA THR A 70 2.53 -12.27 -10.44
C THR A 70 3.44 -13.29 -9.74
N LYS A 71 3.48 -13.28 -8.39
CA LYS A 71 4.28 -14.20 -7.58
C LYS A 71 3.70 -15.60 -7.44
N LEU A 72 2.38 -15.74 -7.55
CA LEU A 72 1.70 -17.03 -7.57
C LEU A 72 1.77 -17.71 -8.94
N GLY A 73 1.70 -16.93 -10.03
CA GLY A 73 1.79 -17.43 -11.40
C GLY A 73 3.22 -17.63 -11.94
N SER A 74 4.25 -17.39 -11.12
CA SER A 74 5.67 -17.64 -11.43
C SER A 74 6.23 -18.82 -10.64
#